data_AF-A0A2W4T5I0-F1
#
_entry.id   AF-A0A2W4T5I0-F1
#
_cell.length_a   1.000
_cell.length_b   1.000
_cell.length_c   1.000
_cell.angle_alpha   90.00
_cell.angle_beta   90.00
_cell.angle_gamma   90.00
#
_symmetry.space_group_name_H-M   'P 1'
#
loop_
_entity.id
_entity.type
_entity.pdbx_description
1 polymer ?
#
loop_
_entity_poly.entity_id
_entity_poly.type
_entity_poly.pdbx_seq_one_letter_code
_entity_poly.pdbx_strand_id
1 'polypeptide(L)'
;MGNVRSEAVAELVRRLGHDFADPRLLDRALTHSSVGEGGTPPSGKIARHNQRLEFLGDRVLGLLVADRLHRDFPEADEGQLSSRLHSLVDRTACGRVGEALGIGAAVRLSPGETKSGGRQK
;
A
#
# COMPACT_ATOMS: atom_id res chain seq x y z
N MET A 1 4.20 -20.78 19.22
CA MET A 1 3.14 -19.86 18.74
C MET A 1 3.69 -19.11 17.55
N GLY A 2 3.09 -19.29 16.36
CA GLY A 2 3.50 -18.60 15.15
C GLY A 2 3.37 -17.09 15.32
N ASN A 3 4.27 -16.33 14.70
CA ASN A 3 4.17 -14.89 14.68
C ASN A 3 2.90 -14.51 13.89
N VAL A 4 1.88 -13.98 14.57
CA VAL A 4 0.57 -13.59 14.00
C VAL A 4 0.71 -12.75 12.73
N ARG A 5 1.73 -11.87 12.66
CA ARG A 5 1.99 -11.08 11.45
C ARG A 5 2.48 -11.95 10.30
N SER A 6 3.33 -12.94 10.56
CA SER A 6 3.85 -13.84 9.52
C SER A 6 2.73 -14.64 8.86
N GLU A 7 1.76 -15.10 9.64
CA GLU A 7 0.55 -15.77 9.12
C GLU A 7 -0.30 -14.80 8.27
N ALA A 8 -0.50 -13.57 8.74
CA ALA A 8 -1.20 -12.53 7.97
C ALA A 8 -0.50 -12.16 6.65
N VAL A 9 0.85 -12.14 6.64
CA VAL A 9 1.64 -11.90 5.42
C VAL A 9 1.46 -13.05 4.43
N ALA A 10 1.49 -14.30 4.89
CA ALA A 10 1.28 -15.46 4.03
C ALA A 10 -0.14 -15.48 3.42
N GLU A 11 -1.15 -15.13 4.21
CA GLU A 11 -2.52 -14.95 3.74
C GLU A 11 -2.63 -13.87 2.65
N LEU A 12 -2.01 -12.71 2.89
CA LEU A 12 -2.00 -11.61 1.93
C LEU A 12 -1.35 -11.99 0.61
N VAL A 13 -0.18 -12.64 0.63
CA VAL A 13 0.51 -13.11 -0.59
C VAL A 13 -0.39 -14.05 -1.39
N ARG A 14 -1.11 -14.95 -0.72
CA ARG A 14 -2.04 -15.88 -1.37
C ARG A 14 -3.20 -15.15 -2.04
N ARG A 15 -3.77 -14.12 -1.38
CA ARG A 15 -4.84 -13.29 -1.96
C ARG A 15 -4.38 -12.43 -3.12
N LEU A 16 -3.15 -11.94 -3.06
CA LEU A 16 -2.52 -11.19 -4.15
C LEU A 16 -2.20 -12.09 -5.35
N GLY A 17 -2.07 -13.40 -5.14
CA GLY A 17 -1.67 -14.34 -6.20
C GLY A 17 -0.29 -14.03 -6.78
N HIS A 18 0.59 -13.40 -6.01
CA HIS A 18 1.89 -12.92 -6.47
C HIS A 18 3.03 -13.41 -5.58
N ASP A 19 3.94 -14.18 -6.17
CA ASP A 19 5.16 -14.63 -5.50
C ASP A 19 6.27 -13.57 -5.66
N PHE A 20 6.62 -12.92 -4.55
CA PHE A 20 7.67 -11.92 -4.53
C PHE A 20 9.06 -12.57 -4.66
N ALA A 21 9.77 -12.26 -5.74
CA ALA A 21 11.16 -12.72 -5.93
C ALA A 21 12.11 -12.21 -4.83
N ASP A 22 11.84 -11.03 -4.26
CA ASP A 22 12.52 -10.52 -3.07
C ASP A 22 11.52 -10.29 -1.93
N PRO A 23 11.45 -11.19 -0.93
CA PRO A 23 10.57 -11.04 0.24
C PRO A 23 10.82 -9.75 1.04
N ARG A 24 12.03 -9.16 0.95
CA ARG A 24 12.37 -7.91 1.64
C ARG A 24 11.65 -6.72 1.03
N LEU A 25 11.24 -6.80 -0.24
CA LEU A 25 10.44 -5.78 -0.89
C LEU A 25 9.04 -5.73 -0.28
N LEU A 26 8.41 -6.90 -0.10
CA LEU A 26 7.12 -7.03 0.57
C LEU A 26 7.19 -6.55 2.03
N ASP A 27 8.22 -6.94 2.78
CA ASP A 27 8.35 -6.49 4.19
C ASP A 27 8.50 -4.96 4.28
N ARG A 28 9.20 -4.34 3.32
CA ARG A 28 9.31 -2.87 3.23
C ARG A 28 7.99 -2.21 2.87
N ALA A 29 7.26 -2.75 1.89
CA ALA A 29 5.93 -2.26 1.49
C ALA A 29 4.93 -2.33 2.66
N LEU A 30 5.07 -3.33 3.53
CA LEU A 30 4.25 -3.52 4.72
C LEU A 30 4.83 -2.87 5.99
N THR A 31 5.81 -1.97 5.88
CA THR A 31 6.37 -1.26 7.05
C THR A 31 6.00 0.21 6.97
N HIS A 32 5.16 0.67 7.90
CA HIS A 32 4.74 2.07 7.98
C HIS A 32 5.86 2.97 8.52
N SER A 33 5.83 4.26 8.18
CA SER A 33 6.82 5.27 8.60
C SER A 33 6.95 5.38 10.12
N SER A 34 5.86 5.18 10.87
CA SER A 34 5.83 5.24 12.33
C SER A 34 6.78 4.27 13.02
N VAL A 35 7.18 3.17 12.36
CA VAL A 35 8.15 2.20 12.89
C VAL A 35 9.55 2.83 13.06
N GLY A 36 9.85 3.92 12.35
CA GLY A 36 11.13 4.64 12.38
C GLY A 36 11.22 5.82 13.36
N GLU A 37 10.12 6.24 13.99
CA GLU A 37 10.10 7.37 14.93
C GLU A 37 10.74 7.06 16.30
N GLY A 38 11.21 5.83 16.51
CA GLY A 38 11.94 5.39 17.72
C GLY A 38 13.47 5.51 17.65
N GLY A 39 14.05 6.08 16.58
CA GLY A 39 15.49 6.35 16.50
C GLY A 39 16.04 6.36 15.08
N THR A 40 16.78 7.41 14.75
CA THR A 40 17.62 7.50 13.55
C THR A 40 18.55 6.28 13.48
N PRO A 41 18.55 5.48 12.40
CA PRO A 41 19.57 4.46 12.26
C PRO A 41 20.94 5.15 12.27
N PRO A 42 21.90 4.75 13.11
CA PRO A 42 23.18 5.44 13.33
C PRO A 42 24.10 5.53 12.10
N SER A 43 23.62 5.16 10.90
CA SER A 43 24.40 5.01 9.67
C SER A 43 23.82 5.74 8.45
N GLY A 44 22.85 6.65 8.60
CA GLY A 44 22.30 7.39 7.44
C GLY A 44 21.59 6.50 6.40
N LYS A 45 21.22 5.27 6.77
CA LYS A 45 20.52 4.33 5.89
C LYS A 45 19.10 4.82 5.62
N ILE A 46 18.76 4.89 4.34
CA ILE A 46 17.41 5.17 3.82
C ILE A 46 16.39 4.38 4.63
N ALA A 47 15.41 5.09 5.19
CA ALA A 47 14.39 4.51 6.05
C ALA A 47 13.69 3.34 5.35
N ARG A 48 13.64 2.19 6.05
CA ARG A 48 13.12 0.91 5.54
C ARG A 48 11.58 0.83 5.60
N HIS A 49 10.90 1.94 5.37
CA HIS A 49 9.44 2.01 5.35
C HIS A 49 8.91 2.20 3.92
N ASN A 50 7.59 2.15 3.79
CA ASN A 50 6.88 2.08 2.53
C ASN A 50 6.81 3.40 1.73
N GLN A 51 7.02 4.58 2.30
CA GLN A 51 6.82 5.88 1.61
C GLN A 51 7.41 5.99 0.19
N ARG A 52 8.62 5.46 -0.06
CA ARG A 52 9.20 5.48 -1.41
C ARG A 52 8.48 4.54 -2.38
N LEU A 53 8.00 3.41 -1.88
CA LEU A 53 7.20 2.46 -2.65
C LEU A 53 5.77 2.96 -2.86
N GLU A 54 5.19 3.66 -1.88
CA GLU A 54 3.92 4.37 -2.00
C GLU A 54 3.99 5.43 -3.10
N PHE A 55 5.00 6.31 -3.07
CA PHE A 55 5.22 7.31 -4.12
C PHE A 55 5.29 6.70 -5.53
N LEU A 56 5.98 5.58 -5.68
CA LEU A 56 6.05 4.85 -6.96
C LEU A 56 4.69 4.21 -7.30
N GLY A 57 4.07 3.56 -6.32
CA GLY A 57 2.81 2.83 -6.43
C GLY A 57 1.67 3.73 -6.90
N ASP A 58 1.57 4.96 -6.39
CA ASP A 58 0.58 5.94 -6.81
C ASP A 58 0.65 6.23 -8.31
N ARG A 59 1.87 6.32 -8.86
CA ARG A 59 2.07 6.60 -10.29
C ARG A 59 1.83 5.38 -11.16
N VAL A 60 2.19 4.19 -10.68
CA VAL A 60 1.85 2.93 -11.35
C VAL A 60 0.34 2.75 -11.39
N LEU A 61 -0.35 2.89 -10.26
CA LEU A 61 -1.81 2.79 -10.18
C LEU A 61 -2.49 3.85 -11.06
N GLY A 62 -2.04 5.10 -10.98
CA GLY A 62 -2.56 6.19 -11.80
C GLY A 62 -2.44 5.90 -13.30
N LEU A 63 -1.29 5.38 -13.75
CA LEU A 63 -1.11 5.00 -15.16
C LEU A 63 -2.06 3.87 -15.57
N LEU A 64 -2.17 2.81 -14.77
CA LEU A 64 -3.04 1.67 -15.07
C LEU A 64 -4.52 2.08 -15.14
N VAL A 65 -4.97 2.95 -14.23
CA VAL A 65 -6.33 3.48 -14.23
C VAL A 65 -6.56 4.43 -15.40
N ALA A 66 -5.60 5.31 -15.72
CA ALA A 66 -5.69 6.19 -16.87
C ALA A 66 -5.82 5.41 -18.19
N ASP A 67 -4.97 4.41 -18.41
CA ASP A 67 -5.02 3.54 -19.58
C ASP A 67 -6.36 2.78 -19.67
N ARG A 68 -6.88 2.29 -18.54
CA ARG A 68 -8.17 1.62 -18.51
C ARG A 68 -9.32 2.57 -18.85
N LEU A 69 -9.35 3.77 -18.25
CA LEU A 69 -10.38 4.76 -18.50
C LEU A 69 -10.36 5.25 -19.95
N HIS A 70 -9.18 5.46 -20.52
CA HIS A 70 -9.03 5.86 -21.92
C HIS A 70 -9.63 4.83 -22.88
N ARG A 71 -9.46 3.54 -22.60
CA ARG A 71 -10.03 2.45 -23.41
C ARG A 71 -11.53 2.23 -23.17
N ASP A 72 -11.98 2.34 -21.92
CA ASP A 72 -13.37 2.06 -21.55
C ASP A 72 -14.33 3.22 -21.88
N PHE A 73 -13.81 4.46 -21.98
CA PHE A 73 -14.59 5.68 -22.22
C PHE A 73 -14.01 6.51 -23.37
N PRO A 74 -14.05 6.01 -24.62
CA PRO A 74 -13.42 6.68 -25.77
C PRO A 74 -14.04 8.04 -26.11
N GLU A 75 -15.31 8.27 -25.74
CA GLU A 75 -16.04 9.52 -26.01
C GLU A 75 -15.91 10.54 -24.85
N ALA A 76 -15.21 10.19 -23.77
CA ALA A 76 -15.07 11.09 -22.62
C ALA A 76 -13.97 12.12 -22.85
N ASP A 77 -14.22 13.36 -22.44
CA ASP A 77 -13.20 14.41 -22.45
C ASP A 77 -12.18 14.24 -21.31
N GLU A 78 -11.09 15.00 -21.38
CA GLU A 78 -10.01 14.97 -20.38
C GLU A 78 -10.50 15.26 -18.96
N GLY A 79 -11.46 16.17 -18.79
CA GLY A 79 -11.99 16.54 -17.48
C GLY A 79 -12.81 15.42 -16.85
N GLN A 80 -13.64 14.74 -17.66
CA GLN A 80 -14.40 13.57 -17.26
C GLN A 80 -13.49 12.40 -16.88
N LEU A 81 -12.45 12.13 -17.68
CA LEU A 81 -11.46 11.10 -17.39
C LEU A 81 -10.68 11.42 -16.10
N SER A 82 -10.25 12.66 -15.91
CA SER A 82 -9.52 13.09 -14.72
C SER A 82 -10.36 12.97 -13.44
N SER A 83 -11.63 13.36 -13.50
CA SER A 83 -12.56 13.23 -12.36
C SER A 83 -12.76 11.77 -11.96
N ARG A 84 -12.95 10.87 -12.95
CA ARG A 84 -13.06 9.41 -12.71
C ARG A 84 -11.76 8.82 -12.18
N LEU A 85 -10.62 9.24 -12.70
CA LEU A 85 -9.32 8.77 -12.22
C LEU A 85 -9.16 9.10 -10.74
N HIS A 86 -9.39 10.36 -10.36
CA HIS A 86 -9.25 10.80 -8.97
C HIS A 86 -10.16 10.00 -8.01
N SER A 87 -11.39 9.68 -8.39
CA SER A 87 -12.29 8.90 -7.52
C SER A 87 -11.92 7.41 -7.42
N LEU A 88 -11.17 6.87 -8.39
CA LEU A 88 -10.74 5.47 -8.39
C LEU A 88 -9.40 5.25 -7.67
N VAL A 89 -8.56 6.28 -7.56
CA VAL A 89 -7.23 6.20 -6.94
C VAL A 89 -7.12 7.01 -5.64
N ASP A 90 -8.24 7.47 -5.09
CA ASP A 90 -8.23 8.17 -3.81
C ASP A 90 -7.98 7.24 -2.63
N ARG A 91 -7.71 7.88 -1.47
CA ARG A 91 -7.47 7.19 -0.20
C ARG A 91 -8.61 6.24 0.19
N THR A 92 -9.86 6.63 -0.05
CA THR A 92 -11.04 5.85 0.36
C THR A 92 -11.17 4.58 -0.49
N ALA A 93 -11.02 4.72 -1.81
CA ALA A 93 -11.03 3.60 -2.74
C ALA A 93 -9.89 2.62 -2.43
N CYS A 94 -8.66 3.12 -2.27
CA CYS A 94 -7.50 2.31 -1.91
C CYS A 94 -7.65 1.66 -0.53
N GLY A 95 -8.20 2.37 0.46
CA GLY A 95 -8.48 1.84 1.79
C GLY A 95 -9.44 0.65 1.77
N ARG A 96 -10.55 0.75 1.01
CA ARG A 96 -11.52 -0.35 0.85
C ARG A 96 -10.89 -1.58 0.19
N VAL A 97 -10.04 -1.39 -0.81
CA VAL A 97 -9.30 -2.50 -1.44
C VAL A 97 -8.32 -3.12 -0.44
N GLY A 98 -7.62 -2.29 0.34
CA GLY A 98 -6.70 -2.75 1.38
C GLY A 98 -7.38 -3.56 2.49
N GLU A 99 -8.58 -3.15 2.91
CA GLU A 99 -9.41 -3.91 3.85
C GLU A 99 -9.86 -5.25 3.27
N ALA A 100 -10.36 -5.26 2.03
CA ALA A 100 -10.78 -6.49 1.36
C ALA A 100 -9.62 -7.49 1.20
N LEU A 101 -8.41 -6.99 0.94
CA LEU A 101 -7.19 -7.79 0.88
C LEU A 101 -6.69 -8.23 2.27
N GLY A 102 -7.12 -7.58 3.35
CA GLY A 102 -6.67 -7.88 4.71
C GLY A 102 -5.28 -7.31 5.03
N ILE A 103 -4.85 -6.24 4.36
CA ILE A 103 -3.50 -5.66 4.49
C ILE A 103 -3.22 -5.22 5.94
N GLY A 104 -4.22 -4.68 6.64
CA GLY A 104 -4.04 -4.12 7.99
C GLY A 104 -3.42 -5.07 9.02
N ALA A 105 -3.66 -6.38 8.92
CA ALA A 105 -3.05 -7.38 9.80
C ALA A 105 -1.58 -7.66 9.46
N ALA A 106 -1.19 -7.48 8.20
CA ALA A 106 0.17 -7.71 7.69
C ALA A 106 1.09 -6.49 7.88
N VAL A 107 0.53 -5.28 8.01
CA VAL A 107 1.30 -4.04 8.21
C VAL A 107 1.99 -4.02 9.58
N ARG A 108 3.26 -3.59 9.56
CA ARG A 108 4.06 -3.28 10.74
C ARG A 108 3.89 -1.80 11.08
N LEU A 109 3.42 -1.55 12.29
CA LEU A 109 3.17 -0.22 12.85
C LEU A 109 3.93 -0.11 14.17
N SER A 110 4.24 1.12 14.61
CA SER A 110 4.70 1.35 15.97
C SER A 110 3.59 1.05 16.99
N PRO A 111 3.92 0.85 18.29
CA PRO A 111 2.92 0.67 19.33
C PRO A 111 1.94 1.85 19.44
N GLY A 112 2.43 3.09 19.25
CA GLY A 112 1.60 4.29 19.24
C GLY A 112 0.60 4.30 18.08
N GLU A 113 1.08 3.99 16.88
CA GLU A 113 0.24 3.97 15.68
C GLU A 113 -0.77 2.80 15.67
N THR A 114 -0.42 1.68 16.30
CA THR A 114 -1.38 0.58 16.48
C THR A 114 -2.55 1.01 17.37
N LYS A 115 -2.29 1.80 18.43
CA LYS A 115 -3.32 2.29 19.36
C LYS A 115 -4.21 3.38 18.75
N SER A 116 -3.70 4.17 17.80
CA SER A 116 -4.47 5.20 17.08
C SER A 116 -5.30 4.66 15.91
N GLY A 117 -5.41 3.33 15.77
CA GLY A 117 -6.20 2.67 14.73
C GLY A 117 -5.50 2.61 13.36
N GLY A 118 -4.17 2.68 13.30
CA GLY A 118 -3.42 2.66 12.03
C GLY A 118 -3.58 1.37 11.20
N ARG A 119 -4.20 0.31 11.74
CA ARG A 119 -4.52 -0.91 10.97
C ARG A 119 -5.81 -0.80 10.15
N GLN A 120 -6.66 0.18 10.48
CA GLN A 120 -7.96 0.43 9.85
C GLN A 120 -7.96 1.73 9.02
N LYS A 121 -6.79 2.33 8.78
CA LYS A 121 -6.59 3.59 8.05
C LYS A 121 -5.84 3.36 6.76
#